data_AF-A0A3D1WE43-F1
#
_entry.id   AF-A0A3D1WE43-F1
#
_cell.length_a   1.000
_cell.length_b   1.000
_cell.length_c   1.000
_cell.angle_alpha   90.00
_cell.angle_beta   90.00
_cell.angle_gamma   90.00
#
_symmetry.space_group_name_H-M   'P 1'
#
loop_
_entity.id
_entity.type
_entity.pdbx_description
1 polymer ?
#
loop_
_entity_poly.entity_id
_entity_poly.type
_entity_poly.pdbx_seq_one_letter_code
_entity_poly.pdbx_strand_id
1 'polypeptide(L)'
;MSRGDFVLVVSVGDYRKPRPALVVQPDLCNGTHQSVTICLVTSTLVDAPLFRIPIKPLKRNGLSVTSQVMVDKIQSARRVKVRLPLWMPRCVAGWALKPEVRLDTCRFQRYCGVSKLT
;
A
#
# COMPACT_ATOMS: atom_id res chain seq x y z
N MET A 1 -5.01 6.17 4.82
CA MET A 1 -3.67 5.55 4.94
C MET A 1 -3.45 5.33 6.41
N SER A 2 -3.37 4.06 6.82
CA SER A 2 -3.11 3.67 8.19
C SER A 2 -1.73 3.06 8.32
N ARG A 3 -1.20 3.05 9.54
CA ARG A 3 0.06 2.39 9.87
C ARG A 3 -0.02 0.92 9.48
N GLY A 4 0.97 0.45 8.72
CA GLY A 4 1.01 -0.92 8.20
C GLY A 4 0.42 -1.11 6.81
N ASP A 5 -0.17 -0.06 6.20
CA ASP A 5 -0.59 -0.10 4.80
C ASP A 5 0.62 -0.14 3.86
N PHE A 6 0.49 -0.92 2.79
CA PHE A 6 1.40 -0.88 1.65
C PHE A 6 0.83 0.03 0.57
N VAL A 7 1.61 1.02 0.15
CA VAL A 7 1.22 2.06 -0.79
C VAL A 7 2.21 2.18 -1.94
N LEU A 8 1.75 2.70 -3.08
CA LEU A 8 2.66 3.03 -4.18
C LEU A 8 3.13 4.46 -4.04
N VAL A 9 4.45 4.65 -4.02
CA VAL A 9 5.05 5.97 -3.90
C VAL A 9 6.00 6.22 -5.06
N VAL A 10 5.92 7.43 -5.59
CA VAL A 10 6.94 7.98 -6.49
C VAL A 10 7.83 8.90 -5.66
N SER A 11 8.89 8.32 -5.11
CA SER A 11 9.91 9.05 -4.36
C SER A 11 10.74 9.93 -5.30
N VAL A 12 11.16 11.10 -4.81
CA VAL A 12 12.10 11.97 -5.54
C VAL A 12 13.52 11.47 -5.27
N GLY A 13 14.34 11.29 -6.32
CA GLY A 13 15.71 10.78 -6.23
C GLY A 13 15.96 9.61 -7.18
N ASP A 14 16.88 8.71 -6.84
CA ASP A 14 17.28 7.54 -7.65
C ASP A 14 16.12 6.56 -7.95
N TYR A 15 15.05 6.66 -7.17
CA TYR A 15 13.88 5.78 -7.26
C TYR A 15 12.74 6.49 -8.01
N ARG A 16 12.95 6.81 -9.29
CA ARG A 16 11.96 7.48 -10.16
C ARG A 16 10.77 6.60 -10.56
N LYS A 17 10.91 5.28 -10.51
CA LYS A 17 9.82 4.34 -10.80
C LYS A 17 8.89 4.26 -9.59
N PRO A 18 7.56 4.16 -9.78
CA PRO A 18 6.63 3.89 -8.68
C PRO A 18 7.05 2.60 -7.97
N ARG A 19 7.26 2.67 -6.66
CA ARG A 19 7.68 1.53 -5.85
C ARG A 19 6.70 1.29 -4.70
N PRO A 20 6.51 0.02 -4.30
CA PRO A 20 5.78 -0.28 -3.09
C PRO A 20 6.56 0.23 -1.88
N ALA A 21 5.85 0.81 -0.92
CA ALA A 21 6.39 1.31 0.33
C ALA A 21 5.41 0.99 1.48
N LEU A 22 5.95 0.77 2.67
CA LEU A 22 5.21 0.51 3.90
C LEU A 22 5.04 1.81 4.68
N VAL A 23 3.83 2.13 5.11
CA VAL A 23 3.55 3.27 5.99
C VAL A 23 3.92 2.91 7.43
N VAL A 24 4.89 3.61 8.01
CA VAL A 24 5.34 3.40 9.40
C VAL A 24 4.77 4.46 10.35
N GLN A 25 4.40 5.63 9.80
CA GLN A 25 3.82 6.73 10.55
C GLN A 25 2.56 6.31 11.32
N PRO A 26 2.40 6.72 12.60
CA PRO A 26 1.19 6.45 13.36
C PRO A 26 -0.04 7.20 12.83
N ASP A 27 -1.21 6.58 12.99
CA ASP A 27 -2.49 7.10 12.50
C ASP A 27 -2.88 8.45 13.12
N LEU A 28 -2.43 8.71 14.34
CA LEU A 28 -2.64 9.97 15.06
C LEU A 28 -2.01 11.17 14.34
N CYS A 29 -0.88 10.96 13.66
CA CYS A 29 -0.19 12.01 12.90
C CYS A 29 -0.83 12.25 11.52
N ASN A 30 -1.87 11.49 11.16
CA ASN A 30 -2.43 11.55 9.82
C ASN A 30 -3.30 12.79 9.59
N GLY A 31 -3.94 13.33 10.64
CA GLY A 31 -4.74 14.56 10.53
C GLY A 31 -3.90 15.83 10.34
N THR A 32 -2.69 15.86 10.91
CA THR A 32 -1.94 17.12 11.09
C THR A 32 -0.84 17.32 10.04
N HIS A 33 -0.15 16.27 9.60
CA HIS A 33 1.09 16.42 8.80
C HIS A 33 0.91 16.10 7.33
N GLN A 34 1.19 17.02 6.40
CA GLN A 34 1.11 16.75 4.95
C GLN A 34 2.15 15.73 4.42
N SER A 35 3.10 15.33 5.25
CA SER A 35 4.12 14.32 4.97
C SER A 35 3.77 12.98 5.62
N VAL A 36 4.14 11.91 4.94
CA VAL A 36 4.05 10.53 5.42
C VAL A 36 5.43 9.91 5.49
N THR A 37 5.78 9.33 6.64
CA THR A 37 6.99 8.51 6.79
C THR A 37 6.73 7.09 6.30
N ILE A 38 7.55 6.67 5.34
CA ILE A 38 7.44 5.40 4.63
C ILE A 38 8.78 4.66 4.61
N CYS A 39 8.73 3.33 4.59
CA CYS A 39 9.88 2.47 4.32
C CYS A 39 9.74 1.84 2.94
N LEU A 40 10.79 1.89 2.14
CA LEU A 40 10.76 1.31 0.79
C LEU A 40 10.76 -0.21 0.84
N VAL A 41 10.07 -0.83 -0.13
CA VAL A 41 10.00 -2.29 -0.28
C VAL A 41 10.69 -2.69 -1.58
N THR A 42 11.47 -3.78 -1.54
CA THR A 42 12.17 -4.34 -2.69
C THR A 42 11.89 -5.83 -2.83
N SER A 43 11.79 -6.31 -4.07
CA SER A 43 11.72 -7.75 -4.37
C SER A 43 13.11 -8.40 -4.43
N THR A 44 14.18 -7.60 -4.52
CA THR A 44 15.56 -8.10 -4.48
C THR A 44 15.93 -8.44 -3.05
N LEU A 45 16.08 -9.75 -2.79
CA LEU A 45 16.43 -10.26 -1.48
C LEU A 45 17.94 -10.11 -1.25
N VAL A 46 18.30 -9.49 -0.13
CA VAL A 46 19.68 -9.36 0.33
C VAL A 46 19.77 -9.99 1.71
N ASP A 47 20.87 -10.68 1.99
CA ASP A 47 21.13 -11.30 3.29
C ASP A 47 21.63 -10.24 4.29
N ALA A 48 20.68 -9.55 4.92
CA ALA A 48 20.95 -8.49 5.89
C ALA A 48 19.79 -8.40 6.91
N PRO A 49 19.66 -9.38 7.82
CA PRO A 49 18.45 -9.57 8.62
C PRO A 49 18.12 -8.41 9.57
N LEU A 50 19.12 -7.61 9.98
CA LEU A 50 18.93 -6.51 10.93
C LEU A 50 18.07 -5.36 10.38
N PHE A 51 18.17 -5.07 9.09
CA PHE A 51 17.46 -3.95 8.46
C PHE A 51 16.63 -4.36 7.23
N ARG A 52 16.72 -5.62 6.79
CA ARG A 52 15.91 -6.20 5.71
C ARG A 52 14.91 -7.22 6.24
N ILE A 53 13.74 -6.74 6.63
CA ILE A 53 12.67 -7.57 7.16
C ILE A 53 11.94 -8.26 6.00
N PRO A 54 11.92 -9.60 5.91
CA PRO A 54 11.20 -10.31 4.87
C PRO A 54 9.69 -10.27 5.10
N ILE A 55 8.95 -10.05 4.02
CA ILE A 55 7.48 -10.09 3.98
C ILE A 55 7.03 -11.08 2.92
N LYS A 56 6.13 -11.97 3.32
CA LYS A 56 5.44 -12.89 2.40
C LYS A 56 4.31 -12.18 1.66
N PRO A 57 4.08 -12.49 0.38
CA PRO A 57 2.97 -11.95 -0.37
C PRO A 57 1.64 -12.44 0.23
N LEU A 58 0.73 -11.51 0.52
CA LEU A 58 -0.58 -11.78 1.10
C LEU A 58 -1.64 -10.92 0.39
N LYS A 59 -2.88 -11.39 0.32
CA LYS A 59 -3.97 -10.58 -0.26
C LYS A 59 -4.12 -9.21 0.43
N ARG A 60 -3.87 -9.14 1.74
CA ARG A 60 -3.95 -7.92 2.56
C ARG A 60 -2.82 -6.90 2.33
N ASN A 61 -1.66 -7.34 1.83
CA ASN A 61 -0.53 -6.42 1.58
C ASN A 61 -0.43 -6.03 0.09
N GLY A 62 -1.13 -6.74 -0.80
CA GLY A 62 -1.15 -6.45 -2.23
C GLY A 62 0.19 -6.69 -2.92
N LEU A 63 1.10 -7.44 -2.29
CA LEU A 63 2.38 -7.84 -2.87
C LEU A 63 2.19 -9.13 -3.67
N SER A 64 2.75 -9.19 -4.88
CA SER A 64 2.72 -10.38 -5.73
C SER A 64 3.88 -11.35 -5.46
N VAL A 65 4.99 -10.85 -4.91
CA VAL A 65 6.22 -11.60 -4.68
C VAL A 65 6.73 -11.39 -3.26
N THR A 66 7.47 -12.36 -2.73
CA THR A 66 8.22 -12.20 -1.48
C THR A 66 9.15 -11.01 -1.61
N SER A 67 9.05 -10.09 -0.66
CA SER A 67 9.73 -8.79 -0.71
C SER A 67 10.33 -8.48 0.64
N GLN A 68 11.33 -7.61 0.69
CA GLN A 68 11.94 -7.13 1.92
C GLN A 68 11.63 -5.65 2.14
N VAL A 69 11.32 -5.28 3.39
CA VAL A 69 11.29 -3.87 3.82
C VAL A 69 12.72 -3.42 4.05
N MET A 70 13.08 -2.28 3.46
CA MET A 70 14.34 -1.60 3.70
C MET A 70 14.18 -0.62 4.86
N VAL A 71 14.41 -1.09 6.09
CA VAL A 71 14.35 -0.25 7.30
C VAL A 71 15.50 0.75 7.33
N ASP A 72 16.59 0.45 6.61
CA ASP A 72 17.73 1.34 6.36
C ASP A 72 17.38 2.57 5.50
N LYS A 73 16.28 2.51 4.73
CA LYS A 73 15.89 3.53 3.74
C LYS A 73 14.53 4.13 4.06
N ILE A 74 14.42 4.72 5.23
CA ILE A 74 13.23 5.47 5.64
C ILE A 74 13.19 6.81 4.89
N GLN A 75 12.05 7.12 4.28
CA GLN A 75 11.85 8.36 3.55
C GLN A 75 10.57 9.05 4.01
N SER A 76 10.55 10.37 3.92
CA SER A 76 9.33 11.16 4.12
C SER A 76 8.83 11.67 2.76
N ALA A 77 7.64 11.24 2.37
CA ALA A 77 7.01 11.65 1.13
C ALA A 77 5.80 12.55 1.40
N ARG A 78 5.55 13.54 0.54
CA ARG A 78 4.30 14.30 0.59
C ARG A 78 3.12 13.38 0.25
N ARG A 79 1.98 13.53 0.93
CA ARG A 79 0.77 12.74 0.65
C ARG A 79 0.35 12.73 -0.80
N VAL A 80 0.50 13.85 -1.50
CA VAL A 80 0.17 13.99 -2.93
C VAL A 80 0.98 13.03 -3.82
N LYS A 81 2.16 12.57 -3.36
CA LYS A 81 3.02 11.61 -4.08
C LYS A 81 2.74 10.16 -3.72
N VAL A 82 1.88 9.93 -2.72
CA VAL A 82 1.48 8.59 -2.28
C VAL A 82 0.15 8.24 -2.94
N ARG A 83 0.10 7.09 -3.59
CA ARG A 83 -1.09 6.57 -4.26
C ARG A 83 -1.82 5.58 -3.35
N LEU A 84 -2.96 5.09 -3.86
CA LEU A 84 -3.84 4.14 -3.19
C LEU A 84 -3.07 2.91 -2.64
N PRO A 85 -3.57 2.33 -1.54
CA PRO A 85 -3.01 1.11 -0.98
C PRO A 85 -3.08 -0.05 -1.96
N LEU A 86 -2.04 -0.88 -1.98
CA LEU A 86 -1.85 -1.99 -2.93
C LEU A 86 -2.92 -3.08 -2.81
N TRP A 87 -3.47 -3.28 -1.62
CA TRP A 87 -4.50 -4.29 -1.38
C TRP A 87 -5.88 -3.89 -1.93
N MET A 88 -6.08 -2.60 -2.23
CA MET A 88 -7.38 -2.11 -2.63
C MET A 88 -7.63 -2.43 -4.12
N PRO A 89 -8.76 -3.06 -4.47
CA PRO A 89 -9.03 -3.41 -5.87
C PRO A 89 -9.06 -2.16 -6.74
N ARG A 90 -8.36 -2.20 -7.88
CA ARG A 90 -8.23 -1.08 -8.84
C ARG A 90 -9.59 -0.50 -9.28
N CYS A 91 -10.67 -1.27 -9.20
CA CYS A 91 -12.03 -0.82 -9.55
C CYS A 91 -12.63 0.20 -8.57
N VAL A 92 -12.15 0.30 -7.32
CA VAL A 92 -12.73 1.23 -6.32
C VAL A 92 -12.13 2.64 -6.43
N ALA A 93 -11.08 2.82 -7.22
CA ALA A 93 -10.43 4.12 -7.44
C ALA A 93 -11.32 5.17 -8.14
N GLY A 94 -12.49 4.79 -8.68
CA GLY A 94 -13.48 5.70 -9.24
C GLY A 94 -14.53 6.24 -8.25
N TRP A 95 -14.53 5.78 -6.98
CA TRP A 95 -15.62 6.04 -6.03
C TRP A 95 -15.14 6.65 -4.69
N ALA A 96 -14.21 7.59 -4.74
CA ALA A 96 -13.76 8.29 -3.52
C ALA A 96 -13.63 9.80 -3.71
N LEU A 97 -14.76 10.45 -4.02
CA LEU A 97 -15.06 11.86 -3.70
C LEU A 97 -16.59 12.05 -3.58
N LYS A 98 -17.24 11.34 -2.63
CA LYS A 98 -18.54 11.78 -2.06
C LYS A 98 -18.60 11.38 -0.58
N PRO A 99 -18.79 12.35 0.35
CA PRO A 99 -18.77 12.08 1.78
C PRO A 99 -20.19 11.78 2.28
N GLU A 100 -20.87 10.74 1.80
CA GLU A 100 -22.20 10.43 2.34
C GLU A 100 -22.72 9.04 1.96
N VAL A 101 -22.07 7.95 2.35
CA VAL A 101 -22.76 6.64 2.35
C VAL A 101 -22.33 5.80 3.55
N ARG A 102 -23.26 5.71 4.50
CA ARG A 102 -23.31 4.80 5.63
C ARG A 102 -23.21 3.36 5.11
N LEU A 103 -22.31 2.57 5.70
CA LEU A 103 -22.08 1.17 5.36
C LEU A 103 -23.35 0.34 5.62
N ASP A 104 -24.03 -0.09 4.57
CA ASP A 104 -24.95 -1.24 4.63
C ASP A 104 -24.22 -2.49 4.13
N THR A 105 -23.76 -3.26 5.09
CA THR A 105 -23.18 -4.60 4.98
C THR A 105 -24.22 -5.60 4.47
N CYS A 106 -24.40 -5.79 3.15
CA CYS A 106 -25.12 -7.00 2.68
C CYS A 106 -24.99 -7.43 1.21
N ARG A 107 -24.19 -6.80 0.33
CA ARG A 107 -24.23 -7.14 -1.12
C ARG A 107 -22.91 -7.58 -1.76
N PHE A 108 -21.93 -8.02 -0.96
CA PHE A 108 -20.61 -8.44 -1.47
C PHE A 108 -20.49 -9.93 -1.85
N GLN A 109 -21.61 -10.66 -1.89
CA GLN A 109 -21.63 -12.12 -2.13
C GLN A 109 -21.80 -12.53 -3.61
N ARG A 110 -21.79 -11.59 -4.57
CA ARG A 110 -22.09 -11.90 -6.00
C ARG A 110 -20.94 -11.87 -6.99
N TYR A 111 -19.69 -11.62 -6.58
CA TYR A 111 -18.55 -11.51 -7.51
C TYR A 111 -17.49 -12.61 -7.31
N CYS A 112 -17.92 -13.84 -7.03
CA CYS A 112 -17.05 -15.01 -7.00
C CYS A 112 -17.71 -16.18 -7.78
N GLY A 113 -17.22 -16.46 -9.01
CA GLY A 113 -17.66 -17.55 -9.91
C GLY A 113 -19.00 -17.29 -10.62
N VAL A 114 -19.24 -17.59 -11.89
CA VAL A 114 -18.86 -18.77 -12.67
C VAL A 114 -18.84 -18.39 -14.16
N SER A 115 -17.90 -19.00 -14.88
CA SER A 115 -17.80 -19.14 -16.34
C SER A 115 -19.14 -19.32 -17.06
N LYS A 116 -19.36 -18.60 -18.16
CA LYS A 116 -20.19 -19.10 -19.26
C LYS A 116 -19.29 -19.58 -20.38
N LEU A 117 -19.04 -20.89 -20.40
CA LEU A 117 -18.86 -21.66 -21.63
C LEU A 117 -20.25 -22.19 -22.02
N THR A 118 -20.45 -22.35 -23.33
CA THR A 118 -21.68 -22.61 -24.10
C THR A 118 -22.62 -21.42 -24.28
#